data_AF-F7M2C7-F1
#
_entry.id   AF-F7M2C7-F1
#
_cell.length_a   1.000
_cell.length_b   1.000
_cell.length_c   1.000
_cell.angle_alpha   90.00
_cell.angle_beta   90.00
_cell.angle_gamma   90.00
#
_symmetry.space_group_name_H-M   'P 1'
#
loop_
_entity.id
_entity.type
_entity.pdbx_description
1 polymer ?
#
loop_
_entity_poly.entity_id
_entity_poly.type
_entity_poly.pdbx_seq_one_letter_code
_entity_poly.pdbx_strand_id
1 'polypeptide(L)'
;MVKIQKISEIEPCLGFTEFDMLKKYRQSFATSELGRLHSLFPFSELARQMHLKSSPFGRKSYFSPEGKIALMVLKSYTNFSDAQLIEHLNGNIHYQLFCGVQIDPLHPLTNPKIVSAIRQELADRLDVESLQLILAEHWT
;
A
#
# COMPACT_ATOMS: atom_id res chain seq x y z
N MET A 1 28.81 50.97 7.16
CA MET A 1 29.50 49.67 7.22
C MET A 1 28.45 48.58 7.40
N VAL A 2 28.20 47.77 6.37
CA VAL A 2 27.23 46.66 6.43
C VAL A 2 27.94 45.44 7.02
N LYS A 3 27.48 44.95 8.17
CA LYS A 3 27.99 43.71 8.78
C LYS A 3 27.64 42.55 7.85
N ILE A 4 28.64 41.95 7.23
CA ILE A 4 28.49 40.72 6.45
C ILE A 4 28.20 39.59 7.44
N GLN A 5 26.98 39.03 7.40
CA GLN A 5 26.63 37.82 8.15
C GLN A 5 27.44 36.63 7.61
N LYS A 6 27.96 35.80 8.52
CA LYS A 6 28.72 34.59 8.15
C LYS A 6 27.78 33.60 7.45
N ILE A 7 28.10 33.28 6.20
CA ILE A 7 27.38 32.29 5.37
C ILE A 7 27.30 30.91 6.05
N SER A 8 28.15 30.62 7.02
CA SER A 8 28.14 29.37 7.80
C SER A 8 26.91 29.17 8.69
N GLU A 9 26.12 30.21 8.98
CA GLU A 9 24.86 30.11 9.72
C GLU A 9 23.64 29.89 8.80
N ILE A 10 23.85 29.91 7.48
CA ILE A 10 22.85 29.53 6.51
C ILE A 10 22.95 28.01 6.37
N GLU A 11 22.38 27.27 7.32
CA GLU A 11 22.01 25.89 7.02
C GLU A 11 21.06 25.94 5.83
N PRO A 12 21.38 25.28 4.70
CA PRO A 12 20.37 25.09 3.67
C PRO A 12 19.28 24.25 4.31
N CYS A 13 18.20 24.89 4.77
CA CYS A 13 16.91 24.24 4.89
C CYS A 13 16.55 23.78 3.47
N LEU A 14 17.04 22.61 3.07
CA LEU A 14 16.54 21.87 1.92
C LEU A 14 15.05 21.71 2.19
N GLY A 15 14.24 22.58 1.60
CA GLY A 15 12.88 22.84 2.07
C GLY A 15 12.03 21.58 2.17
N PHE A 16 12.35 20.55 1.39
CA PHE A 16 11.71 19.24 1.42
C PHE A 16 12.69 18.19 0.88
N THR A 17 13.08 17.19 1.66
CA THR A 17 13.71 15.98 1.11
C THR A 17 12.64 14.98 0.66
N GLU A 18 12.96 14.06 -0.25
CA GLU A 18 12.03 13.00 -0.67
C GLU A 18 11.57 12.14 0.53
N PHE A 19 12.46 11.94 1.51
CA PHE A 19 12.14 11.25 2.75
C PHE A 19 11.10 12.01 3.59
N ASP A 20 11.23 13.34 3.67
CA ASP A 20 10.26 14.19 4.36
C ASP A 20 8.89 14.14 3.69
N MET A 21 8.86 14.06 2.35
CA MET A 21 7.60 13.92 1.60
C MET A 21 6.91 12.57 1.88
N LEU A 22 7.63 11.45 1.79
CA LEU A 22 7.03 10.14 2.06
C LEU A 22 6.54 10.02 3.51
N LYS A 23 7.31 10.58 4.47
CA LYS A 23 6.89 10.63 5.88
C LYS A 23 5.59 11.43 6.05
N LYS A 24 5.46 12.58 5.40
CA LYS A 24 4.23 13.38 5.40
C LYS A 24 3.06 12.63 4.77
N TYR A 25 3.26 11.89 3.68
CA TYR A 25 2.22 11.05 3.10
C TYR A 25 1.79 9.91 4.03
N ARG A 26 2.71 9.27 4.76
CA ARG A 26 2.35 8.26 5.77
C ARG A 26 1.52 8.85 6.91
N GLN A 27 1.87 10.06 7.37
CA GLN A 27 1.09 10.78 8.38
C GLN A 27 -0.30 11.15 7.87
N SER A 28 -0.38 11.70 6.66
CA SER A 28 -1.65 12.03 6.01
C SER A 28 -2.52 10.79 5.83
N PHE A 29 -1.95 9.70 5.32
CA PHE A 29 -2.62 8.42 5.16
C PHE A 29 -3.20 7.92 6.49
N ALA A 30 -2.42 7.91 7.58
CA ALA A 30 -2.88 7.45 8.89
C ALA A 30 -4.12 8.20 9.41
N THR A 31 -4.26 9.49 9.06
CA THR A 31 -5.42 10.30 9.44
C THR A 31 -6.57 10.28 8.41
N SER A 32 -6.31 9.75 7.21
CA SER A 32 -7.29 9.67 6.14
C SER A 32 -8.33 8.58 6.39
N GLU A 33 -9.46 8.65 5.68
CA GLU A 33 -10.46 7.58 5.68
C GLU A 33 -9.86 6.24 5.25
N LEU A 34 -8.97 6.26 4.26
CA LEU A 34 -8.34 5.06 3.74
C LEU A 34 -7.38 4.43 4.76
N GLY A 35 -6.68 5.24 5.55
CA GLY A 35 -5.85 4.74 6.66
C GLY A 35 -6.69 4.18 7.81
N ARG A 36 -7.83 4.81 8.13
CA ARG A 36 -8.80 4.25 9.08
C ARG A 36 -9.32 2.90 8.59
N LEU A 37 -9.73 2.81 7.33
CA LEU A 37 -10.14 1.55 6.71
C LEU A 37 -9.05 0.50 6.81
N HIS A 38 -7.80 0.84 6.48
CA HIS A 38 -6.65 -0.08 6.57
C HIS A 38 -6.48 -0.64 7.98
N SER A 39 -6.66 0.20 9.00
CA SER A 39 -6.48 -0.19 10.40
C SER A 39 -7.51 -1.22 10.91
N LEU A 40 -8.65 -1.33 10.21
CA LEU A 40 -9.69 -2.31 10.53
C LEU A 40 -9.31 -3.74 10.11
N PHE A 41 -8.24 -3.95 9.34
CA PHE A 41 -7.91 -5.29 8.84
C PHE A 41 -6.59 -5.80 9.44
N PRO A 42 -6.59 -7.01 10.03
CA PRO A 42 -5.37 -7.66 10.51
C PRO A 42 -4.62 -8.34 9.36
N PHE A 43 -4.12 -7.57 8.39
CA PHE A 43 -3.57 -8.11 7.13
C PHE A 43 -2.50 -9.18 7.30
N SER A 44 -1.59 -9.02 8.27
CA SER A 44 -0.54 -10.00 8.54
C SER A 44 -1.10 -11.35 8.98
N GLU A 45 -2.15 -11.32 9.81
CA GLU A 45 -2.79 -12.53 10.32
C GLU A 45 -3.63 -13.22 9.25
N LEU A 46 -4.35 -12.45 8.44
CA LEU A 46 -5.07 -12.97 7.27
C LEU A 46 -4.09 -13.61 6.26
N ALA A 47 -2.97 -12.95 5.98
CA ALA A 47 -1.95 -13.49 5.08
C ALA A 47 -1.35 -14.81 5.60
N ARG A 48 -1.13 -14.89 6.92
CA ARG A 48 -0.66 -16.10 7.60
C ARG A 48 -1.69 -17.23 7.50
N GLN A 49 -2.97 -16.95 7.76
CA GLN A 49 -4.06 -17.92 7.69
C GLN A 49 -4.26 -18.46 6.27
N MET A 50 -4.16 -17.59 5.27
CA MET A 50 -4.23 -17.99 3.85
C MET A 50 -2.94 -18.68 3.34
N HIS A 51 -1.94 -18.84 4.20
CA HIS A 51 -0.63 -19.42 3.86
C HIS A 51 0.03 -18.76 2.64
N LEU A 52 -0.14 -17.44 2.49
CA LEU A 52 0.45 -16.68 1.42
C LEU A 52 1.94 -16.51 1.68
N LYS A 53 2.76 -16.77 0.66
CA LYS A 53 4.21 -16.63 0.74
C LYS A 53 4.69 -15.64 -0.30
N SER A 54 5.66 -14.81 0.07
CA SER A 54 6.46 -14.12 -0.93
C SER A 54 7.31 -15.16 -1.66
N SER A 55 7.35 -15.10 -2.99
CA SER A 55 8.24 -15.99 -3.74
C SER A 55 9.69 -15.57 -3.47
N PRO A 56 10.54 -16.45 -2.90
CA PRO A 56 11.95 -16.12 -2.69
C PRO A 56 12.77 -16.22 -3.99
N PHE A 57 12.23 -16.88 -5.02
CA PHE A 57 12.90 -17.12 -6.29
C PHE A 57 12.08 -16.55 -7.46
N GLY A 58 12.77 -16.00 -8.46
CA GLY A 58 12.17 -15.39 -9.67
C GLY A 58 11.92 -13.89 -9.55
N ARG A 59 11.11 -13.34 -10.46
CA ARG A 59 10.75 -11.91 -10.46
C ARG A 59 9.98 -11.60 -9.18
N LYS A 60 10.47 -10.64 -8.38
CA LYS A 60 9.76 -10.16 -7.19
C LYS A 60 8.34 -9.74 -7.59
N SER A 61 7.35 -10.33 -6.93
CA SER A 61 5.96 -9.84 -7.00
C SER A 61 5.93 -8.37 -6.59
N TYR A 62 5.13 -7.56 -7.27
CA TYR A 62 4.90 -6.16 -6.89
C TYR A 62 4.27 -6.03 -5.50
N PHE A 63 3.49 -7.04 -5.09
CA PHE A 63 2.75 -7.05 -3.84
C PHE A 63 3.30 -8.11 -2.89
N SER A 64 3.41 -7.73 -1.60
CA SER A 64 3.58 -8.67 -0.50
C SER A 64 2.29 -9.49 -0.29
N PRO A 65 2.33 -10.59 0.50
CA PRO A 65 1.14 -11.31 0.91
C PRO A 65 0.01 -10.41 1.44
N GLU A 66 0.34 -9.48 2.32
CA GLU A 66 -0.58 -8.48 2.89
C GLU A 66 -1.09 -7.53 1.81
N GLY A 67 -0.19 -7.04 0.95
CA GLY A 67 -0.53 -6.14 -0.15
C GLY A 67 -1.52 -6.75 -1.15
N LYS A 68 -1.46 -8.07 -1.37
CA LYS A 68 -2.45 -8.79 -2.21
C LYS A 68 -3.85 -8.75 -1.61
N ILE A 69 -3.95 -9.01 -0.30
CA ILE A 69 -5.23 -8.95 0.42
C ILE A 69 -5.74 -7.51 0.44
N ALA A 70 -4.88 -6.55 0.78
CA ALA A 70 -5.20 -5.13 0.78
C ALA A 70 -5.69 -4.64 -0.60
N LEU A 71 -5.09 -5.12 -1.70
CA LEU A 71 -5.56 -4.81 -3.05
C LEU A 71 -7.00 -5.28 -3.29
N MET A 72 -7.38 -6.46 -2.78
CA MET A 72 -8.76 -6.94 -2.91
C MET A 72 -9.74 -6.15 -2.03
N VAL A 73 -9.34 -5.78 -0.81
CA VAL A 73 -10.13 -4.88 0.05
C VAL A 73 -10.34 -3.53 -0.64
N LEU A 74 -9.28 -2.94 -1.20
CA LEU A 74 -9.34 -1.66 -1.90
C LEU A 74 -10.23 -1.75 -3.15
N LYS A 75 -10.15 -2.86 -3.91
CA LYS A 75 -11.03 -3.11 -5.04
C LYS A 75 -12.49 -3.15 -4.62
N SER A 76 -12.82 -3.87 -3.55
CA SER A 76 -14.18 -3.96 -3.03
C SER A 76 -14.68 -2.63 -2.47
N TYR A 77 -13.80 -1.82 -1.88
CA TYR A 77 -14.15 -0.51 -1.33
C TYR A 77 -14.48 0.53 -2.42
N THR A 78 -13.70 0.51 -3.50
CA THR A 78 -13.79 1.53 -4.57
C THR A 78 -14.77 1.18 -5.68
N ASN A 79 -15.14 -0.09 -5.83
CA ASN A 79 -15.93 -0.61 -6.96
C ASN A 79 -15.29 -0.34 -8.34
N PHE A 80 -13.97 -0.17 -8.40
CA PHE A 80 -13.25 0.04 -9.65
C PHE A 80 -13.13 -1.24 -10.49
N SER A 81 -13.14 -1.07 -11.81
CA SER A 81 -12.67 -2.11 -12.73
C SER A 81 -11.19 -2.42 -12.50
N ASP A 82 -10.71 -3.57 -12.96
CA ASP A 82 -9.29 -3.94 -12.81
C ASP A 82 -8.35 -2.90 -13.46
N ALA A 83 -8.76 -2.30 -14.58
CA ALA A 83 -7.99 -1.25 -15.25
C ALA A 83 -7.96 0.06 -14.43
N GLN A 84 -9.12 0.54 -13.97
CA GLN A 84 -9.21 1.75 -13.15
C GLN A 84 -8.43 1.59 -11.84
N LEU A 85 -8.50 0.42 -11.19
CA LEU A 85 -7.75 0.17 -9.96
C LEU A 85 -6.24 0.32 -10.18
N ILE A 86 -5.71 -0.21 -11.28
CA ILE A 86 -4.29 -0.11 -11.61
C ILE A 86 -3.91 1.33 -11.99
N GLU A 87 -4.74 2.04 -12.73
CA GLU A 87 -4.54 3.45 -13.05
C GLU A 87 -4.44 4.29 -11.77
N HIS A 88 -5.39 4.12 -10.85
CA HIS A 88 -5.37 4.82 -9.56
C HIS A 88 -4.20 4.38 -8.68
N LEU A 89 -3.81 3.10 -8.70
CA LEU A 89 -2.65 2.65 -7.95
C LEU A 89 -1.34 3.27 -8.46
N ASN A 90 -1.21 3.46 -9.78
CA ASN A 90 -0.05 4.15 -10.37
C ASN A 90 0.04 5.62 -9.94
N GLY A 91 -1.09 6.31 -9.81
CA GLY A 91 -1.12 7.76 -9.55
C GLY A 91 -1.39 8.18 -8.09
N ASN A 92 -1.94 7.30 -7.25
CA ASN A 92 -2.39 7.66 -5.90
C ASN A 92 -1.51 7.01 -4.83
N ILE A 93 -0.68 7.83 -4.18
CA ILE A 93 0.22 7.40 -3.12
C ILE A 93 -0.52 6.80 -1.90
N HIS A 94 -1.75 7.24 -1.58
CA HIS A 94 -2.51 6.61 -0.49
C HIS A 94 -2.96 5.20 -0.86
N TYR A 95 -3.23 4.91 -2.13
CA TYR A 95 -3.58 3.56 -2.58
C TYR A 95 -2.34 2.66 -2.55
N GLN A 96 -1.19 3.21 -2.96
CA GLN A 96 0.10 2.53 -2.86
C GLN A 96 0.44 2.19 -1.40
N LEU A 97 0.28 3.16 -0.48
CA LEU A 97 0.46 2.95 0.96
C LEU A 97 -0.52 1.91 1.52
N PHE A 98 -1.79 1.93 1.11
CA PHE A 98 -2.79 0.94 1.53
C PHE A 98 -2.39 -0.48 1.11
N CYS A 99 -1.88 -0.65 -0.10
CA CYS A 99 -1.44 -1.95 -0.61
C CYS A 99 0.02 -2.30 -0.24
N GLY A 100 0.72 -1.46 0.52
CA GLY A 100 2.12 -1.68 0.87
C GLY A 100 3.07 -1.77 -0.33
N VAL A 101 2.73 -1.13 -1.45
CA VAL A 101 3.53 -1.11 -2.69
C VAL A 101 4.09 0.29 -2.92
N GLN A 102 5.21 0.40 -3.63
CA GLN A 102 5.73 1.66 -4.14
C GLN A 102 5.99 1.49 -5.63
N ILE A 103 5.28 2.26 -6.45
CA ILE A 103 5.37 2.18 -7.91
C ILE A 103 6.21 3.35 -8.39
N ASP A 104 7.22 3.05 -9.20
CA ASP A 104 8.00 4.07 -9.88
C ASP A 104 7.11 4.77 -10.92
N PRO A 105 6.91 6.10 -10.84
CA PRO A 105 6.09 6.83 -11.79
C PRO A 105 6.61 6.76 -13.23
N LEU A 106 7.91 6.49 -13.45
CA LEU A 106 8.49 6.28 -14.78
C LEU A 106 8.25 4.85 -15.30
N HIS A 107 7.88 3.92 -14.43
CA HIS A 107 7.65 2.51 -14.77
C HIS A 107 6.32 2.02 -14.14
N PRO A 108 5.17 2.58 -14.58
CA PRO A 108 3.88 2.25 -14.02
C PRO A 108 3.50 0.78 -14.28
N LEU A 109 2.58 0.27 -13.48
CA LEU A 109 1.94 -1.02 -13.73
C LEU A 109 1.05 -0.91 -14.98
N THR A 110 1.39 -1.68 -16.01
CA THR A 110 0.67 -1.70 -17.30
C THR A 110 -0.20 -2.93 -17.49
N ASN A 111 -0.04 -3.96 -16.65
CA ASN A 111 -0.75 -5.22 -16.80
C ASN A 111 -1.96 -5.30 -15.86
N PRO A 112 -3.19 -5.02 -16.34
CA PRO A 112 -4.39 -5.10 -15.49
C PRO A 112 -4.72 -6.53 -15.06
N LYS A 113 -4.18 -7.56 -15.73
CA LYS A 113 -4.41 -8.96 -15.34
C LYS A 113 -3.79 -9.31 -13.99
N ILE A 114 -2.92 -8.47 -13.43
CA ILE A 114 -2.35 -8.66 -12.10
C ILE A 114 -3.44 -8.74 -11.02
N VAL A 115 -4.48 -7.91 -11.13
CA VAL A 115 -5.61 -7.89 -10.17
C VAL A 115 -6.37 -9.21 -10.22
N SER A 116 -6.67 -9.68 -11.43
CA SER A 116 -7.35 -10.97 -11.66
C SER A 116 -6.51 -12.17 -11.22
N ALA A 117 -5.20 -12.15 -11.46
CA ALA A 117 -4.29 -13.22 -11.02
C ALA A 117 -4.20 -13.29 -9.49
N ILE A 118 -4.08 -12.14 -8.81
CA ILE A 118 -4.10 -12.07 -7.35
C ILE A 118 -5.43 -12.57 -6.80
N ARG A 119 -6.55 -12.16 -7.39
CA ARG A 119 -7.88 -12.64 -6.99
C ARG A 119 -7.99 -14.16 -7.07
N GLN A 120 -7.48 -14.76 -8.14
CA GLN A 120 -7.48 -16.22 -8.29
C GLN A 120 -6.61 -16.90 -7.23
N GLU A 121 -5.38 -16.41 -7.01
CA GLU A 121 -4.48 -16.95 -5.98
C GLU A 121 -5.10 -16.91 -4.58
N LEU A 122 -5.81 -15.83 -4.26
CA LEU A 122 -6.51 -15.69 -2.99
C LEU A 122 -7.74 -16.60 -2.90
N ALA A 123 -8.51 -16.73 -3.99
CA ALA A 123 -9.68 -17.61 -4.04
C ALA A 123 -9.31 -19.08 -3.78
N ASP A 124 -8.17 -19.54 -4.32
CA ASP A 124 -7.70 -20.92 -4.13
C ASP A 124 -7.32 -21.24 -2.67
N ARG A 125 -7.17 -20.22 -1.83
CA ARG A 125 -6.72 -20.30 -0.42
C ARG A 125 -7.76 -19.76 0.56
N LEU A 126 -8.93 -19.38 0.06
CA LEU A 126 -9.95 -18.72 0.85
C LEU A 126 -10.71 -19.74 1.69
N ASP A 127 -10.52 -19.67 3.01
CA ASP A 127 -11.38 -20.32 3.98
C ASP A 127 -12.22 -19.24 4.69
N VAL A 128 -13.51 -19.17 4.34
CA VAL A 128 -14.40 -18.13 4.82
C VAL A 128 -14.60 -18.22 6.33
N GLU A 129 -14.74 -19.42 6.89
CA GLU A 129 -15.04 -19.59 8.32
C GLU A 129 -13.85 -19.14 9.17
N SER A 130 -12.65 -19.60 8.82
CA SER A 130 -11.42 -19.23 9.51
C SER A 130 -11.15 -17.72 9.44
N LEU A 131 -11.33 -17.10 8.27
CA LEU A 131 -11.05 -15.67 8.10
C LEU A 131 -12.11 -14.80 8.77
N GLN A 132 -13.38 -15.21 8.78
CA GLN A 132 -14.44 -14.50 9.51
C GLN A 132 -14.17 -14.46 11.01
N LEU A 133 -13.66 -15.56 11.60
CA LEU A 133 -13.29 -15.59 13.00
C LEU A 133 -12.18 -14.57 13.33
N ILE A 134 -11.11 -14.55 12.53
CA ILE A 134 -10.01 -13.58 12.68
C ILE A 134 -10.52 -12.13 12.60
N LEU A 135 -11.40 -11.85 11.64
CA LEU A 135 -11.98 -10.51 11.48
C LEU A 135 -12.87 -10.14 12.66
N ALA A 136 -13.71 -11.06 13.13
CA ALA A 136 -14.56 -10.83 14.29
C ALA A 136 -13.73 -10.53 15.53
N GLU A 137 -12.71 -11.34 15.83
CA GLU A 137 -11.80 -11.14 16.96
C GLU A 137 -11.07 -9.79 16.89
N HIS A 138 -10.65 -9.34 15.71
CA HIS A 138 -9.96 -8.05 15.54
C HIS A 138 -10.89 -6.84 15.68
N TRP A 139 -12.19 -7.00 15.42
CA TRP A 139 -13.19 -5.92 15.52
C TRP A 139 -13.88 -5.81 16.88
N THR A 140 -13.63 -6.76 17.79
CA THR A 140 -14.23 -6.77 19.13
C THR A 140 -13.39 -5.96 20.11
#